data_AF-A0A7Y6WS17-F1
#
_entry.id   AF-A0A7Y6WS17-F1
#
_cell.length_a   1.000
_cell.length_b   1.000
_cell.length_c   1.000
_cell.angle_alpha   90.00
_cell.angle_beta   90.00
_cell.angle_gamma   90.00
#
_symmetry.space_group_name_H-M   'P 1'
#
loop_
_entity.id
_entity.type
_entity.pdbx_description
1 polymer ?
#
loop_
_entity_poly.entity_id
_entity_poly.type
_entity_poly.pdbx_seq_one_letter_code
_entity_poly.pdbx_strand_id
1 'polypeptide(L)'
;MRTVTLMGILATLATGCATTGAPLEPWLDSYSLRYRSASPPAFPREALSKQVATANREAPAARPGKVAARPARAPGGKSRATPARAARPTPVAGDARAKVVTTARSLVGKTQVSLNGRKYPSDCTGLIEGVYAQAGVTFRGTVRPGDNGVTAMYRFARSRGRVYSEERPTPGDLVFFNETYDQNRDGRRNDGLTHVGIVENVSASGTVTVIHRVRRGVVRYRMNLERPHLRRDPKTGEVLNDMLRHPGPNRAPVLTGQLFGGYGSVLPKHPKAQKPVPVALR
;
A
#
# COMPACT_ATOMS: atom_id res chain seq x y z
N MET A 1 -55.55 -15.34 -70.98
CA MET A 1 -56.16 -15.56 -69.65
C MET A 1 -55.06 -15.60 -68.60
N ARG A 2 -55.22 -14.81 -67.52
CA ARG A 2 -54.84 -15.01 -66.10
C ARG A 2 -53.63 -15.95 -65.83
N THR A 3 -52.57 -15.56 -65.12
CA THR A 3 -52.58 -15.12 -63.71
C THR A 3 -51.20 -14.59 -63.27
N VAL A 4 -51.24 -13.60 -62.40
CA VAL A 4 -50.19 -13.17 -61.46
C VAL A 4 -50.10 -14.15 -60.28
N THR A 5 -48.91 -14.54 -59.81
CA THR A 5 -48.51 -14.73 -58.38
C THR A 5 -47.04 -15.21 -58.34
N LEU A 6 -46.08 -14.51 -57.73
CA LEU A 6 -45.75 -14.30 -56.30
C LEU A 6 -44.83 -15.40 -55.71
N MET A 7 -43.94 -14.95 -54.83
CA MET A 7 -42.94 -15.69 -54.01
C MET A 7 -41.57 -15.91 -54.67
N GLY A 8 -40.45 -15.67 -53.99
CA GLY A 8 -40.27 -15.30 -52.59
C GLY A 8 -38.79 -15.07 -52.32
N ILE A 9 -38.53 -14.06 -51.49
CA ILE A 9 -37.22 -13.74 -50.93
C ILE A 9 -36.74 -14.97 -50.13
N LEU A 10 -35.67 -15.62 -50.57
CA LEU A 10 -34.98 -16.64 -49.79
C LEU A 10 -33.69 -16.06 -49.24
N ALA A 11 -33.75 -15.68 -47.97
CA ALA A 11 -32.58 -15.42 -47.14
C ALA A 11 -32.01 -16.76 -46.66
N THR A 12 -30.80 -17.09 -47.09
CA THR A 12 -29.96 -18.11 -46.46
C THR A 12 -28.50 -17.61 -46.44
N LEU A 13 -28.17 -16.75 -45.46
CA LEU A 13 -26.78 -16.49 -45.10
C LEU A 13 -26.36 -17.54 -44.07
N ALA A 14 -25.77 -18.62 -44.57
CA ALA A 14 -25.05 -19.59 -43.77
C ALA A 14 -23.65 -19.03 -43.42
N THR A 15 -23.32 -19.20 -42.15
CA THR A 15 -22.01 -19.04 -41.51
C THR A 15 -20.89 -19.79 -42.24
N GLY A 16 -19.72 -19.15 -42.35
CA GLY A 16 -18.47 -19.79 -42.77
C GLY A 16 -17.25 -18.90 -42.58
N CYS A 17 -16.56 -19.06 -41.45
CA CYS A 17 -15.26 -18.47 -41.16
C CYS A 17 -14.16 -19.13 -42.00
N ALA A 18 -13.37 -18.35 -42.74
CA ALA A 18 -11.95 -18.63 -43.03
C ALA A 18 -11.33 -17.47 -43.83
N THR A 19 -10.49 -16.67 -43.19
CA THR A 19 -9.42 -15.94 -43.89
C THR A 19 -8.15 -16.05 -43.04
N THR A 20 -7.26 -16.90 -43.56
CA THR A 20 -5.80 -16.81 -43.54
C THR A 20 -5.33 -15.35 -43.68
N GLY A 21 -4.24 -14.83 -43.13
CA GLY A 21 -3.06 -15.36 -42.46
C GLY A 21 -1.91 -14.35 -42.67
N ALA A 22 -1.21 -13.98 -41.59
CA ALA A 22 0.06 -13.23 -41.50
C ALA A 22 0.05 -11.70 -41.79
N PRO A 23 0.94 -10.87 -41.18
CA PRO A 23 2.21 -11.23 -40.55
C PRO A 23 2.37 -10.90 -39.05
N LEU A 24 3.22 -11.71 -38.42
CA LEU A 24 3.97 -11.43 -37.20
C LEU A 24 5.06 -10.40 -37.54
N GLU A 25 5.15 -9.29 -36.80
CA GLU A 25 6.34 -8.41 -36.65
C GLU A 25 5.98 -7.24 -35.67
N PRO A 26 6.95 -6.50 -35.10
CA PRO A 26 7.22 -6.51 -33.66
C PRO A 26 6.76 -5.22 -32.95
N TRP A 27 6.07 -5.35 -31.82
CA TRP A 27 5.79 -4.23 -30.92
C TRP A 27 6.72 -4.26 -29.69
N LEU A 28 8.02 -4.12 -29.95
CA LEU A 28 8.92 -3.42 -29.03
C LEU A 28 8.90 -1.95 -29.45
N ASP A 29 8.21 -1.06 -28.72
CA ASP A 29 8.62 0.37 -28.57
C ASP A 29 7.69 1.33 -27.80
N SER A 30 6.77 0.86 -26.95
CA SER A 30 5.97 1.78 -26.11
C SER A 30 6.14 1.61 -24.59
N TYR A 31 7.07 0.77 -24.14
CA TYR A 31 7.28 0.47 -22.71
C TYR A 31 8.29 1.38 -21.98
N SER A 32 8.80 2.42 -22.62
CA SER A 32 9.98 3.18 -22.16
C SER A 32 9.72 4.64 -21.76
N LEU A 33 8.49 5.15 -21.81
CA LEU A 33 8.21 6.53 -21.41
C LEU A 33 7.00 6.63 -20.46
N ARG A 34 7.32 6.73 -19.16
CA ARG A 34 6.63 7.53 -18.10
C ARG A 34 6.67 6.88 -16.70
N TYR A 35 7.83 6.34 -16.32
CA TYR A 35 8.47 6.67 -15.04
C TYR A 35 9.96 6.35 -15.21
N ARG A 36 10.72 7.27 -15.84
CA ARG A 36 12.18 7.20 -15.77
C ARG A 36 12.55 7.47 -14.31
N SER A 37 13.12 6.48 -13.64
CA SER A 37 13.93 6.73 -12.46
C SER A 37 14.98 7.78 -12.84
N ALA A 38 14.97 8.93 -12.18
CA ALA A 38 16.05 9.92 -12.30
C ALA A 38 17.31 9.44 -11.56
N SER A 39 17.63 8.14 -11.62
CA SER A 39 18.81 7.56 -10.99
C SER A 39 19.28 6.37 -11.84
N PRO A 40 20.59 6.28 -12.16
CA PRO A 40 21.20 5.09 -12.76
C PRO A 40 20.86 3.82 -11.97
N PRO A 41 21.00 2.61 -12.57
CA PRO A 41 20.81 1.35 -11.86
C PRO A 41 21.59 1.39 -10.54
N ALA A 42 20.86 1.29 -9.44
CA ALA A 42 21.44 1.49 -8.12
C ALA A 42 22.45 0.37 -7.83
N PHE A 43 23.67 0.77 -7.49
CA PHE A 43 24.66 -0.07 -6.82
C PHE A 43 24.05 -0.85 -5.64
N PRO A 44 24.63 -2.00 -5.24
CA PRO A 44 24.09 -2.86 -4.20
C PRO A 44 23.67 -2.05 -2.98
N ARG A 45 22.36 -2.06 -2.70
CA ARG A 45 21.79 -1.35 -1.56
C ARG A 45 22.12 -2.13 -0.29
N GLU A 46 22.71 -1.44 0.67
CA GLU A 46 22.91 -1.99 2.00
C GLU A 46 21.55 -2.47 2.55
N ALA A 47 21.51 -3.72 2.97
CA ALA A 47 20.30 -4.34 3.50
C ALA A 47 19.80 -3.50 4.69
N LEU A 48 18.54 -3.08 4.67
CA LEU A 48 17.90 -2.40 5.81
C LEU A 48 17.74 -3.31 7.05
N SER A 49 18.28 -4.53 6.99
CA SER A 49 18.44 -5.48 8.09
C SER A 49 19.85 -5.37 8.70
N LYS A 50 20.09 -4.35 9.53
CA LYS A 50 21.04 -4.48 10.64
C LYS A 50 20.24 -4.45 11.94
N GLN A 51 20.59 -5.41 12.79
CA GLN A 51 19.87 -5.91 13.95
C GLN A 51 19.40 -4.80 14.91
N VAL A 52 18.18 -4.96 15.42
CA VAL A 52 17.73 -4.27 16.63
C VAL A 52 18.53 -4.86 17.78
N ALA A 53 19.61 -4.18 18.16
CA ALA A 53 20.35 -4.50 19.38
C ALA A 53 19.42 -4.29 20.58
N THR A 54 19.24 -5.35 21.35
CA THR A 54 18.63 -5.36 22.68
C THR A 54 19.46 -4.49 23.62
N ALA A 55 18.90 -3.37 24.06
CA ALA A 55 19.53 -2.50 25.05
C ALA A 55 19.34 -3.10 26.45
N ASN A 56 20.37 -3.76 26.97
CA ASN A 56 20.53 -3.95 28.41
C ASN A 56 21.08 -2.66 29.03
N ARG A 57 20.44 -2.24 30.12
CA ARG A 57 20.81 -1.12 30.98
C ARG A 57 22.12 -1.41 31.69
N GLU A 58 23.06 -0.47 31.66
CA GLU A 58 23.81 -0.06 32.85
C GLU A 58 24.49 1.31 32.63
N ALA A 59 24.38 2.20 33.60
CA ALA A 59 25.16 3.44 33.72
C ALA A 59 26.21 3.21 34.84
N PRO A 60 27.33 3.96 34.87
CA PRO A 60 27.33 5.15 35.71
C PRO A 60 28.20 6.34 35.24
N ALA A 61 28.07 7.41 36.02
CA ALA A 61 28.52 8.80 35.89
C ALA A 61 30.04 9.07 35.82
N ALA A 62 30.41 10.22 35.22
CA ALA A 62 31.27 11.25 35.83
C ALA A 62 31.40 12.52 34.96
N ARG A 63 31.32 13.69 35.60
CA ARG A 63 31.79 15.06 35.24
C ARG A 63 32.49 15.58 36.52
N PRO A 64 33.36 16.63 36.55
CA PRO A 64 33.28 17.84 35.72
C PRO A 64 34.62 18.54 35.36
N GLY A 65 34.55 19.57 34.51
CA GLY A 65 35.61 20.57 34.31
C GLY A 65 35.00 21.92 33.91
N LYS A 66 35.22 22.93 34.74
CA LYS A 66 34.75 24.33 34.60
C LYS A 66 35.73 25.15 33.76
N VAL A 67 35.25 26.07 32.92
CA VAL A 67 35.88 27.39 32.72
C VAL A 67 34.77 28.43 32.45
N ALA A 68 34.85 29.56 33.15
CA ALA A 68 33.93 30.69 33.08
C ALA A 68 34.51 31.82 32.20
N ALA A 69 33.64 32.59 31.55
CA ALA A 69 33.90 34.01 31.22
C ALA A 69 32.56 34.78 31.06
N ARG A 70 32.58 36.03 31.51
CA ARG A 70 31.46 36.96 31.85
C ARG A 70 31.04 37.84 30.64
N PRO A 71 30.09 38.80 30.76
CA PRO A 71 28.97 38.94 29.82
C PRO A 71 29.01 40.22 28.96
N ALA A 72 28.19 40.28 27.91
CA ALA A 72 27.91 41.52 27.19
C ALA A 72 26.39 41.73 27.00
N ARG A 73 26.02 43.00 27.06
CA ARG A 73 24.72 43.60 27.39
C ARG A 73 23.80 43.73 26.17
N ALA A 74 22.49 43.65 26.41
CA ALA A 74 21.40 43.87 25.45
C ALA A 74 21.22 45.35 25.04
N PRO A 75 20.50 45.58 23.93
CA PRO A 75 19.20 46.26 23.99
C PRO A 75 18.14 45.43 23.22
N GLY A 76 16.87 45.33 23.62
CA GLY A 76 15.96 46.42 23.93
C GLY A 76 14.99 46.61 22.75
N GLY A 77 14.00 45.71 22.62
CA GLY A 77 12.97 45.78 21.59
C GLY A 77 11.70 45.06 22.02
N LYS A 78 10.73 45.80 22.56
CA LYS A 78 9.41 45.28 22.96
C LYS A 78 8.53 45.16 21.72
N SER A 79 8.37 43.95 21.18
CA SER A 79 7.30 43.66 20.22
C SER A 79 6.08 43.12 20.96
N ARG A 80 4.99 43.89 20.90
CA ARG A 80 3.68 43.60 21.51
C ARG A 80 3.00 42.49 20.70
N ALA A 81 3.11 41.25 21.15
CA ALA A 81 2.41 40.12 20.55
C ALA A 81 0.93 40.15 20.95
N THR A 82 0.05 40.40 19.97
CA THR A 82 -1.39 40.17 20.08
C THR A 82 -1.63 38.67 20.27
N PRO A 83 -2.44 38.22 21.25
CA PRO A 83 -2.73 36.79 21.39
C PRO A 83 -3.59 36.34 20.21
N ALA A 84 -2.98 35.61 19.28
CA ALA A 84 -3.69 34.86 18.27
C ALA A 84 -4.63 33.89 18.99
N ARG A 85 -5.94 34.11 18.82
CA ARG A 85 -7.01 33.23 19.29
C ARG A 85 -6.68 31.82 18.83
N ALA A 86 -6.30 30.96 19.76
CA ALA A 86 -6.02 29.55 19.50
C ALA A 86 -7.31 28.93 18.93
N ALA A 87 -7.29 28.67 17.62
CA ALA A 87 -8.30 27.84 16.99
C ALA A 87 -8.23 26.46 17.67
N ARG A 88 -9.31 26.09 18.37
CA ARG A 88 -9.49 24.72 18.86
C ARG A 88 -9.26 23.74 17.69
N PRO A 89 -8.43 22.69 17.85
CA PRO A 89 -8.31 21.69 16.81
C PRO A 89 -9.66 20.99 16.63
N THR A 90 -10.17 21.02 15.41
CA THR A 90 -11.37 20.29 14.99
C THR A 90 -11.15 18.80 15.24
N PRO A 91 -12.05 18.08 15.93
CA PRO A 91 -11.89 16.66 16.16
C PRO A 91 -12.21 15.88 14.88
N VAL A 92 -11.21 15.62 14.05
CA VAL A 92 -11.35 14.81 12.80
C VAL A 92 -10.73 13.40 12.96
N ALA A 93 -10.52 12.93 14.18
CA ALA A 93 -9.69 11.75 14.43
C ALA A 93 -10.45 10.42 14.60
N GLY A 94 -11.80 10.42 14.58
CA GLY A 94 -12.60 9.21 14.84
C GLY A 94 -12.78 8.27 13.64
N ASP A 95 -12.85 8.81 12.42
CA ASP A 95 -13.37 8.09 11.24
C ASP A 95 -12.34 7.86 10.12
N ALA A 96 -11.09 8.31 10.26
CA ALA A 96 -10.10 8.24 9.19
C ALA A 96 -9.87 6.80 8.67
N ARG A 97 -9.80 5.82 9.58
CA ARG A 97 -9.64 4.40 9.23
C ARG A 97 -10.87 3.82 8.54
N ALA A 98 -12.06 4.08 9.07
CA ALA A 98 -13.29 3.62 8.48
C ALA A 98 -13.51 4.24 7.09
N LYS A 99 -13.14 5.51 6.89
CA LYS A 99 -13.13 6.16 5.58
C LYS A 99 -12.15 5.50 4.60
N VAL A 100 -10.92 5.20 5.03
CA VAL A 100 -9.92 4.47 4.22
C VAL A 100 -10.44 3.09 3.83
N VAL A 101 -10.93 2.30 4.78
CA VAL A 101 -11.42 0.94 4.52
C VAL A 101 -12.64 0.96 3.61
N THR A 102 -13.61 1.84 3.86
CA THR A 102 -14.82 1.96 3.04
C THR A 102 -14.50 2.39 1.60
N THR A 103 -13.58 3.36 1.46
CA THR A 103 -13.13 3.81 0.14
C THR A 103 -12.41 2.67 -0.60
N ALA A 104 -11.48 1.96 0.06
CA ALA A 104 -10.79 0.81 -0.51
C ALA A 104 -11.78 -0.27 -0.98
N ARG A 105 -12.79 -0.58 -0.15
CA ARG A 105 -13.86 -1.55 -0.48
C ARG A 105 -14.62 -1.15 -1.74
N SER A 106 -14.97 0.13 -1.88
CA SER A 106 -15.70 0.65 -3.06
C SER A 106 -14.92 0.55 -4.37
N LEU A 107 -13.61 0.32 -4.30
CA LEU A 107 -12.74 0.19 -5.45
C LEU A 107 -12.53 -1.26 -5.87
N VAL A 108 -12.87 -2.25 -5.04
CA VAL A 108 -12.69 -3.67 -5.38
C VAL A 108 -13.47 -4.00 -6.66
N GLY A 109 -12.81 -4.67 -7.60
CA GLY A 109 -13.31 -4.99 -8.93
C GLY A 109 -13.02 -3.92 -9.98
N LYS A 110 -12.63 -2.69 -9.60
CA LYS A 110 -12.32 -1.62 -10.55
C LYS A 110 -10.90 -1.78 -11.12
N THR A 111 -10.76 -1.55 -12.42
CA THR A 111 -9.46 -1.56 -13.12
C THR A 111 -8.73 -0.23 -12.99
N GLN A 112 -9.47 0.87 -12.90
CA GLN A 112 -8.96 2.23 -12.74
C GLN A 112 -9.38 2.82 -11.40
N VAL A 113 -8.42 3.42 -10.68
CA VAL A 113 -8.69 4.16 -9.44
C VAL A 113 -9.05 5.60 -9.81
N SER A 114 -10.32 5.97 -9.58
CA SER A 114 -10.82 7.32 -9.74
C SER A 114 -11.65 7.70 -8.53
N LEU A 115 -11.30 8.80 -7.87
CA LEU A 115 -11.95 9.31 -6.66
C LEU A 115 -12.07 10.82 -6.77
N ASN A 116 -13.26 11.37 -6.50
CA ASN A 116 -13.56 12.81 -6.58
C ASN A 116 -13.10 13.46 -7.90
N GLY A 117 -13.39 12.82 -9.04
CA GLY A 117 -13.00 13.32 -10.37
C GLY A 117 -11.50 13.19 -10.70
N ARG A 118 -10.66 12.77 -9.75
CA ARG A 118 -9.22 12.56 -9.96
C ARG A 118 -8.92 11.11 -10.30
N LYS A 119 -8.19 10.90 -11.39
CA LYS A 119 -7.59 9.60 -11.75
C LYS A 119 -6.24 9.43 -11.06
N TYR A 120 -5.99 8.24 -10.55
CA TYR A 120 -4.72 7.85 -9.92
C TYR A 120 -3.95 6.87 -10.81
N PRO A 121 -2.62 6.77 -10.64
CA PRO A 121 -1.81 5.78 -11.33
C PRO A 121 -2.38 4.37 -11.20
N SER A 122 -2.26 3.63 -12.29
CA SER A 122 -2.74 2.25 -12.37
C SER A 122 -1.68 1.28 -11.82
N ASP A 123 -1.36 1.42 -10.55
CA ASP A 123 -0.46 0.55 -9.79
C ASP A 123 -0.88 0.42 -8.31
N CYS A 124 -0.13 -0.33 -7.50
CA CYS A 124 -0.43 -0.50 -6.09
C CYS A 124 -0.30 0.80 -5.30
N THR A 125 0.69 1.64 -5.61
CA THR A 125 0.90 2.92 -4.93
C THR A 125 -0.21 3.93 -5.22
N GLY A 126 -0.71 4.02 -6.45
CA GLY A 126 -1.81 4.90 -6.83
C GLY A 126 -3.13 4.54 -6.14
N LEU A 127 -3.37 3.26 -5.86
CA LEU A 127 -4.48 2.83 -4.99
C LEU A 127 -4.31 3.40 -3.57
N ILE A 128 -3.13 3.22 -2.96
CA ILE A 128 -2.87 3.72 -1.60
C ILE A 128 -3.03 5.24 -1.55
N GLU A 129 -2.39 5.98 -2.45
CA GLU A 129 -2.48 7.44 -2.50
C GLU A 129 -3.92 7.92 -2.64
N GLY A 130 -4.70 7.29 -3.53
CA GLY A 130 -6.09 7.69 -3.75
C GLY A 130 -6.98 7.47 -2.54
N VAL A 131 -6.87 6.30 -1.92
CA VAL A 131 -7.68 5.94 -0.75
C VAL A 131 -7.32 6.82 0.46
N TYR A 132 -6.04 6.97 0.77
CA TYR A 132 -5.60 7.72 1.95
C TYR A 132 -5.78 9.23 1.81
N ALA A 133 -5.74 9.76 0.58
CA ALA A 133 -6.09 11.16 0.32
C ALA A 133 -7.53 11.48 0.76
N GLN A 134 -8.45 10.51 0.72
CA GLN A 134 -9.82 10.70 1.21
C GLN A 134 -9.86 10.95 2.72
N ALA A 135 -8.90 10.41 3.47
CA ALA A 135 -8.73 10.64 4.90
C ALA A 135 -7.75 11.78 5.21
N GLY A 136 -7.38 12.59 4.22
CA GLY A 136 -6.48 13.74 4.39
C GLY A 136 -5.00 13.36 4.55
N VAL A 137 -4.61 12.10 4.29
CA VAL A 137 -3.22 11.66 4.38
C VAL A 137 -2.56 11.72 3.00
N THR A 138 -1.38 12.34 2.92
CA THR A 138 -0.57 12.39 1.70
C THR A 138 0.83 11.84 1.98
N PHE A 139 1.32 10.96 1.10
CA PHE A 139 2.62 10.29 1.26
C PHE A 139 3.79 11.11 0.69
N ARG A 140 3.68 12.44 0.68
CA ARG A 140 4.71 13.33 0.11
C ARG A 140 5.88 13.54 1.09
N GLY A 141 7.05 13.87 0.54
CA GLY A 141 8.19 14.40 1.31
C GLY A 141 9.12 13.38 1.95
N THR A 142 8.95 12.08 1.68
CA THR A 142 9.84 11.01 2.18
C THR A 142 10.51 10.20 1.08
N VAL A 143 10.32 10.56 -0.18
CA VAL A 143 11.02 9.91 -1.31
C VAL A 143 12.50 10.29 -1.25
N ARG A 144 13.39 9.31 -1.32
CA ARG A 144 14.84 9.52 -1.49
C ARG A 144 15.31 9.09 -2.88
N PRO A 145 16.45 9.60 -3.37
CA PRO A 145 17.07 9.10 -4.59
C PRO A 145 17.19 7.57 -4.56
N GLY A 146 16.67 6.93 -5.61
CA GLY A 146 16.62 5.48 -5.73
C GLY A 146 15.41 4.78 -5.09
N ASP A 147 14.60 5.43 -4.27
CA ASP A 147 13.38 4.79 -3.73
C ASP A 147 12.41 4.42 -4.86
N ASN A 148 11.84 3.22 -4.78
CA ASN A 148 10.58 2.94 -5.44
C ASN A 148 9.41 3.50 -4.61
N GLY A 149 8.23 3.64 -5.20
CA GLY A 149 7.07 4.22 -4.52
C GLY A 149 6.66 3.47 -3.24
N VAL A 150 6.81 2.15 -3.22
CA VAL A 150 6.51 1.30 -2.06
C VAL A 150 7.49 1.60 -0.91
N THR A 151 8.78 1.70 -1.22
CA THR A 151 9.85 2.04 -0.27
C THR A 151 9.64 3.45 0.30
N ALA A 152 9.23 4.41 -0.54
CA ALA A 152 8.90 5.75 -0.09
C ALA A 152 7.71 5.76 0.90
N MET A 153 6.67 4.95 0.67
CA MET A 153 5.54 4.78 1.59
C MET A 153 5.94 4.08 2.88
N TYR A 154 6.79 3.05 2.81
CA TYR A 154 7.34 2.41 4.00
C TYR A 154 8.16 3.41 4.85
N ARG A 155 8.99 4.22 4.20
CA ARG A 155 9.76 5.28 4.86
C ARG A 155 8.85 6.35 5.46
N PHE A 156 7.76 6.69 4.78
CA PHE A 156 6.72 7.56 5.32
C PHE A 156 6.13 6.97 6.59
N ALA A 157 5.70 5.70 6.56
CA ALA A 157 5.15 5.02 7.72
C ALA A 157 6.15 4.97 8.89
N ARG A 158 7.43 4.72 8.60
CA ARG A 158 8.48 4.71 9.62
C ARG A 158 8.74 6.08 10.25
N SER A 159 8.58 7.18 9.50
CA SER A 159 8.91 8.54 9.97
C SER A 159 7.73 9.31 10.55
N ARG A 160 6.50 9.04 10.10
CA ARG A 160 5.29 9.77 10.48
C ARG A 160 4.25 8.92 11.21
N GLY A 161 4.49 7.62 11.31
CA GLY A 161 3.60 6.67 11.97
C GLY A 161 4.42 5.59 12.67
N ARG A 162 4.12 4.32 12.39
CA ARG A 162 4.98 3.22 12.80
C ARG A 162 5.04 2.12 11.76
N VAL A 163 6.13 1.36 11.79
CA VAL A 163 6.25 0.06 11.11
C VAL A 163 6.42 -1.05 12.15
N TYR A 164 5.83 -2.21 11.90
CA TYR A 164 5.84 -3.35 12.82
C TYR A 164 5.58 -4.68 12.09
N SER A 165 5.89 -5.80 12.73
CA SER A 165 5.75 -7.15 12.13
C SER A 165 5.10 -8.18 13.03
N GLU A 166 5.21 -8.04 14.36
CA GLU A 166 4.83 -9.09 15.32
C GLU A 166 3.40 -8.91 15.86
N GLU A 167 2.84 -7.71 15.77
CA GLU A 167 1.51 -7.41 16.28
C GLU A 167 0.42 -7.61 15.21
N ARG A 168 -0.79 -7.93 15.66
CA ARG A 168 -1.97 -8.02 14.77
C ARG A 168 -2.28 -6.65 14.17
N PRO A 169 -2.47 -6.56 12.84
CA PRO A 169 -2.73 -5.27 12.22
C PRO A 169 -4.15 -4.78 12.48
N THR A 170 -4.34 -3.47 12.35
CA THR A 170 -5.67 -2.85 12.43
C THR A 170 -6.18 -2.57 11.01
N PRO A 171 -7.50 -2.72 10.73
CA PRO A 171 -8.08 -2.23 9.49
C PRO A 171 -7.65 -0.80 9.15
N GLY A 172 -7.31 -0.58 7.89
CA GLY A 172 -6.74 0.65 7.38
C GLY A 172 -5.23 0.80 7.62
N ASP A 173 -4.52 -0.20 8.14
CA ASP A 173 -3.05 -0.23 8.08
C ASP A 173 -2.57 -0.66 6.68
N LEU A 174 -1.33 -0.31 6.35
CA LEU A 174 -0.62 -0.79 5.18
C LEU A 174 0.01 -2.15 5.45
N VAL A 175 0.09 -2.99 4.43
CA VAL A 175 0.92 -4.21 4.43
C VAL A 175 1.88 -4.14 3.24
N PHE A 176 3.15 -4.42 3.51
CA PHE A 176 4.22 -4.37 2.54
C PHE A 176 4.70 -5.76 2.19
N PHE A 177 5.12 -5.97 0.95
CA PHE A 177 5.62 -7.25 0.47
C PHE A 177 6.96 -7.10 -0.25
N ASN A 178 7.83 -8.07 -0.02
CA ASN A 178 9.16 -8.17 -0.62
C ASN A 178 9.13 -8.95 -1.93
N GLU A 179 9.95 -8.53 -2.89
CA GLU A 179 10.34 -9.33 -4.06
C GLU A 179 9.18 -9.91 -4.88
N THR A 180 8.03 -9.25 -4.96
CA THR A 180 6.82 -9.77 -5.63
C THR A 180 6.96 -9.85 -7.15
N TYR A 181 7.85 -9.04 -7.71
CA TYR A 181 8.27 -9.07 -9.11
C TYR A 181 9.71 -8.55 -9.19
N ASP A 182 10.39 -8.87 -10.29
CA ASP A 182 11.73 -8.37 -10.60
C ASP A 182 11.62 -6.93 -11.13
N GLN A 183 11.92 -5.96 -10.26
CA GLN A 183 11.71 -4.54 -10.55
C GLN A 183 12.82 -3.97 -11.43
N ASN A 184 14.08 -4.29 -11.11
CA ASN A 184 15.24 -3.80 -11.86
C ASN A 184 15.55 -4.64 -13.12
N ARG A 185 14.88 -5.79 -13.29
CA ARG A 185 15.01 -6.71 -14.42
C ARG A 185 16.38 -7.39 -14.51
N ASP A 186 17.05 -7.60 -13.37
CA ASP A 186 18.35 -8.27 -13.31
C ASP A 186 18.24 -9.79 -13.11
N GLY A 187 17.03 -10.32 -12.98
CA GLY A 187 16.74 -11.74 -12.77
C GLY A 187 16.96 -12.23 -11.33
N ARG A 188 17.39 -11.36 -10.41
CA ARG A 188 17.71 -11.68 -9.01
C ARG A 188 16.56 -11.33 -8.08
N ARG A 189 16.76 -11.52 -6.78
CA ARG A 189 15.78 -11.25 -5.70
C ARG A 189 16.43 -10.31 -4.70
N ASN A 190 16.55 -9.05 -5.11
CA ASN A 190 17.29 -7.98 -4.45
C ASN A 190 16.61 -6.61 -4.61
N ASP A 191 15.32 -6.58 -4.98
CA ASP A 191 14.57 -5.34 -5.17
C ASP A 191 14.01 -4.75 -3.86
N GLY A 192 13.99 -5.56 -2.80
CA GLY A 192 13.42 -5.25 -1.50
C GLY A 192 11.89 -5.18 -1.55
N LEU A 193 11.35 -4.07 -1.06
CA LEU A 193 9.91 -3.81 -1.02
C LEU A 193 9.38 -3.45 -2.40
N THR A 194 8.53 -4.30 -2.97
CA THR A 194 8.02 -4.13 -4.35
C THR A 194 6.51 -4.03 -4.41
N HIS A 195 5.77 -4.34 -3.34
CA HIS A 195 4.31 -4.26 -3.34
C HIS A 195 3.73 -3.78 -2.02
N VAL A 196 2.55 -3.19 -2.09
CA VAL A 196 1.80 -2.69 -0.93
C VAL A 196 0.30 -2.96 -1.09
N GLY A 197 -0.37 -3.17 0.03
CA GLY A 197 -1.83 -3.27 0.13
C GLY A 197 -2.37 -2.59 1.39
N ILE A 198 -3.69 -2.58 1.51
CA ILE A 198 -4.45 -2.04 2.64
C ILE A 198 -5.06 -3.21 3.39
N VAL A 199 -4.85 -3.27 4.70
CA VAL A 199 -5.53 -4.21 5.59
C VAL A 199 -7.00 -3.84 5.66
N GLU A 200 -7.87 -4.70 5.16
CA GLU A 200 -9.33 -4.52 5.22
C GLU A 200 -9.91 -5.10 6.50
N ASN A 201 -9.47 -6.30 6.88
CA ASN A 201 -9.98 -7.04 8.03
C ASN A 201 -8.94 -8.04 8.54
N VAL A 202 -9.09 -8.44 9.81
CA VAL A 202 -8.38 -9.58 10.39
C VAL A 202 -9.41 -10.52 11.00
N SER A 203 -9.49 -11.74 10.47
CA SER A 203 -10.38 -12.78 11.00
C SER A 203 -9.95 -13.26 12.39
N ALA A 204 -10.83 -13.99 13.09
CA ALA A 204 -10.50 -14.57 14.40
C ALA A 204 -9.28 -15.51 14.33
N SER A 205 -9.13 -16.27 13.24
CA SER A 205 -8.02 -17.19 12.96
C SER A 205 -6.71 -16.51 12.54
N GLY A 206 -6.65 -15.17 12.59
CA GLY A 206 -5.45 -14.42 12.24
C GLY A 206 -5.25 -14.17 10.74
N THR A 207 -6.10 -14.74 9.86
CA THR A 207 -6.05 -14.47 8.42
C THR A 207 -6.46 -13.02 8.16
N VAL A 208 -5.56 -12.28 7.52
CA VAL A 208 -5.69 -10.88 7.12
C VAL A 208 -6.24 -10.81 5.70
N THR A 209 -7.30 -10.03 5.50
CA THR A 209 -7.79 -9.66 4.17
C THR A 209 -7.13 -8.36 3.75
N VAL A 210 -6.51 -8.37 2.58
CA VAL A 210 -5.72 -7.27 2.02
C VAL A 210 -6.36 -6.81 0.71
N ILE A 211 -6.74 -5.53 0.64
CA ILE A 211 -7.13 -4.89 -0.62
C ILE A 211 -5.88 -4.31 -1.27
N HIS A 212 -5.60 -4.69 -2.50
CA HIS A 212 -4.47 -4.17 -3.26
C HIS A 212 -4.83 -4.05 -4.74
N ARG A 213 -3.97 -3.40 -5.53
CA ARG A 213 -4.13 -3.33 -6.98
C ARG A 213 -3.08 -4.16 -7.67
N VAL A 214 -3.53 -5.02 -8.58
CA VAL A 214 -2.69 -5.78 -9.52
C VAL A 214 -3.06 -5.40 -10.95
N ARG A 215 -2.41 -6.00 -11.96
CA ARG A 215 -2.66 -5.69 -13.38
C ARG A 215 -4.15 -5.78 -13.78
N ARG A 216 -4.89 -6.76 -13.26
CA ARG A 216 -6.32 -6.95 -13.54
C ARG A 216 -7.26 -6.00 -12.78
N GLY A 217 -6.75 -5.15 -11.91
CA GLY A 217 -7.53 -4.22 -11.09
C GLY A 217 -7.36 -4.43 -9.59
N VAL A 218 -8.26 -3.81 -8.82
CA VAL A 218 -8.27 -3.86 -7.36
C VAL A 218 -8.96 -5.13 -6.88
N VAL A 219 -8.28 -5.93 -6.06
CA VAL A 219 -8.76 -7.23 -5.59
C VAL A 219 -8.45 -7.45 -4.11
N ARG A 220 -9.03 -8.50 -3.53
CA ARG A 220 -8.78 -8.94 -2.15
C ARG A 220 -7.92 -10.19 -2.13
N TYR A 221 -6.82 -10.13 -1.39
CA TYR A 221 -5.97 -11.28 -1.08
C TYR A 221 -6.04 -11.64 0.40
N ARG A 222 -5.76 -12.90 0.73
CA ARG A 222 -5.66 -13.43 2.08
C ARG A 222 -4.20 -13.63 2.44
N MET A 223 -3.85 -13.38 3.69
CA MET A 223 -2.52 -13.60 4.24
C MET A 223 -2.64 -14.09 5.68
N ASN A 224 -1.98 -15.20 6.00
CA ASN A 224 -1.90 -15.73 7.36
C ASN A 224 -0.43 -15.99 7.71
N LEU A 225 0.09 -15.24 8.68
CA LEU A 225 1.49 -15.29 9.10
C LEU A 225 1.81 -16.43 10.07
N GLU A 226 0.80 -17.04 10.70
CA GLU A 226 1.00 -18.24 11.53
C GLU A 226 1.26 -19.47 10.66
N ARG A 227 0.74 -19.48 9.42
CA ARG A 227 0.92 -20.56 8.46
C ARG A 227 1.32 -20.02 7.08
N PRO A 228 2.48 -19.37 6.96
CA PRO A 228 2.83 -18.57 5.78
C PRO A 228 3.04 -19.43 4.51
N HIS A 229 3.39 -20.70 4.67
CA HIS A 229 3.63 -21.65 3.58
C HIS A 229 2.38 -22.41 3.13
N LEU A 230 1.25 -22.25 3.82
CA LEU A 230 0.00 -22.96 3.49
C LEU A 230 -0.93 -22.04 2.70
N ARG A 231 -1.32 -22.49 1.50
CA ARG A 231 -2.36 -21.81 0.72
C ARG A 231 -3.75 -22.00 1.33
N ARG A 232 -4.05 -23.21 1.79
CA ARG A 232 -5.32 -23.57 2.42
C ARG A 232 -5.09 -24.31 3.72
N ASP A 233 -6.02 -24.16 4.65
CA ASP A 233 -6.08 -25.01 5.83
C ASP A 233 -6.42 -26.44 5.40
N PRO A 234 -5.59 -27.45 5.77
CA PRO A 234 -5.82 -28.83 5.34
C PRO A 234 -7.05 -29.48 6.01
N LYS A 235 -7.51 -28.95 7.15
CA LYS A 235 -8.68 -29.45 7.88
C LYS A 235 -9.96 -28.79 7.41
N THR A 236 -9.96 -27.47 7.23
CA THR A 236 -11.19 -26.71 6.92
C THR A 236 -11.33 -26.32 5.46
N GLY A 237 -10.25 -26.39 4.67
CA GLY A 237 -10.22 -25.93 3.27
C GLY A 237 -10.20 -24.41 3.08
N GLU A 238 -10.24 -23.63 4.17
CA GLU A 238 -10.20 -22.16 4.17
C GLU A 238 -8.94 -21.65 3.44
N VAL A 239 -9.05 -20.59 2.65
CA VAL A 239 -7.88 -19.95 2.01
C VAL A 239 -7.14 -19.11 3.04
N LEU A 240 -5.92 -19.53 3.38
CA LEU A 240 -5.04 -18.84 4.33
C LEU A 240 -4.16 -17.81 3.64
N ASN A 241 -3.59 -18.16 2.49
CA ASN A 241 -2.71 -17.29 1.74
C ASN A 241 -3.00 -17.36 0.23
N ASP A 242 -3.15 -16.21 -0.42
CA ASP A 242 -3.25 -16.14 -1.88
C ASP A 242 -1.87 -16.14 -2.54
N MET A 243 -1.84 -16.50 -3.83
CA MET A 243 -0.62 -16.44 -4.65
C MET A 243 -0.34 -14.99 -5.03
N LEU A 244 0.82 -14.47 -4.64
CA LEU A 244 1.20 -13.08 -4.91
C LEU A 244 2.24 -12.96 -6.00
N ARG A 245 3.29 -13.78 -5.96
CA ARG A 245 4.26 -13.86 -7.05
C ARG A 245 3.90 -15.05 -7.93
N HIS A 246 3.68 -14.76 -9.21
CA HIS A 246 3.44 -15.81 -10.20
C HIS A 246 4.68 -16.70 -10.30
N PRO A 247 4.52 -18.02 -10.34
CA PRO A 247 5.64 -18.90 -10.56
C PRO A 247 6.21 -18.69 -11.96
N GLY A 248 7.54 -18.62 -12.07
CA GLY A 248 8.18 -18.88 -13.36
C GLY A 248 8.00 -20.35 -13.78
N PRO A 249 8.44 -20.72 -14.99
CA PRO A 249 8.43 -22.13 -15.42
C PRO A 249 9.06 -23.04 -14.37
N ASN A 250 8.37 -24.14 -14.04
CA ASN A 250 8.81 -25.16 -13.08
C ASN A 250 9.09 -24.65 -11.65
N ARG A 251 8.50 -23.52 -11.24
CA ARG A 251 8.60 -23.02 -9.86
C ARG A 251 7.24 -23.07 -9.17
N ALA A 252 7.26 -23.23 -7.85
CA ALA A 252 6.04 -23.10 -7.05
C ALA A 252 5.60 -21.62 -6.99
N PRO A 253 4.29 -21.33 -6.96
CA PRO A 253 3.80 -19.99 -6.68
C PRO A 253 4.26 -19.57 -5.28
N VAL A 254 4.51 -18.27 -5.09
CA VAL A 254 4.91 -17.77 -3.77
C VAL A 254 3.75 -17.00 -3.15
N LEU A 255 3.44 -17.38 -1.92
CA LEU A 255 2.25 -16.95 -1.21
C LEU A 255 2.46 -15.59 -0.53
N THR A 256 1.37 -14.88 -0.27
CA THR A 256 1.37 -13.61 0.47
C THR A 256 2.13 -13.69 1.80
N GLY A 257 1.88 -14.72 2.60
CA GLY A 257 2.55 -14.91 3.90
C GLY A 257 4.06 -15.10 3.81
N GLN A 258 4.57 -15.66 2.71
CA GLN A 258 6.01 -15.85 2.49
C GLN A 258 6.72 -14.57 2.04
N LEU A 259 5.96 -13.62 1.47
CA LEU A 259 6.52 -12.37 0.93
C LEU A 259 6.30 -11.20 1.88
N PHE A 260 5.83 -11.44 3.10
CA PHE A 260 5.55 -10.38 4.08
C PHE A 260 6.81 -9.56 4.39
N GLY A 261 6.69 -8.23 4.27
CA GLY A 261 7.76 -7.27 4.55
C GLY A 261 7.48 -6.34 5.74
N GLY A 262 6.32 -6.47 6.39
CA GLY A 262 5.92 -5.64 7.52
C GLY A 262 4.58 -4.93 7.30
N TYR A 263 4.01 -4.44 8.40
CA TYR A 263 2.87 -3.55 8.42
C TYR A 263 3.30 -2.10 8.64
N GLY A 264 2.51 -1.15 8.14
CA GLY A 264 2.68 0.28 8.40
C GLY A 264 1.39 0.91 8.91
N SER A 265 1.46 1.64 10.01
CA SER A 265 0.32 2.40 10.52
C SER A 265 0.61 3.88 10.39
N VAL A 266 -0.21 4.59 9.61
CA VAL A 266 -0.10 6.05 9.37
C VAL A 266 -1.36 6.81 9.80
N LEU A 267 -2.34 6.08 10.34
CA LEU A 267 -3.61 6.62 10.82
C LEU A 267 -3.63 6.55 12.35
N PRO A 268 -4.26 7.52 13.04
CA PRO A 268 -4.50 7.43 14.47
C PRO A 268 -5.14 6.08 14.84
N LYS A 269 -4.82 5.55 16.03
CA LYS A 269 -5.54 4.39 16.55
C LYS A 269 -7.03 4.78 16.68
N HIS A 270 -7.94 3.87 16.32
CA HIS A 270 -9.36 4.09 16.61
C HIS A 270 -9.49 4.42 18.11
N PRO A 271 -10.22 5.47 18.49
CA PRO A 271 -10.58 5.66 19.89
C PRO A 271 -11.29 4.39 20.33
N LYS A 272 -10.79 3.73 21.39
CA LYS A 272 -11.53 2.65 22.04
C LYS A 272 -12.88 3.23 22.43
N ALA A 273 -13.98 2.53 22.13
CA ALA A 273 -15.30 2.93 22.62
C ALA A 273 -15.20 3.12 24.14
N GLN A 274 -15.30 4.36 24.61
CA GLN A 274 -15.43 4.63 26.04
C GLN A 274 -16.76 4.03 26.47
N LYS A 275 -16.75 3.18 27.49
CA LYS A 275 -17.98 2.79 28.17
C LYS A 275 -18.72 4.08 28.53
N PRO A 276 -20.03 4.21 28.21
CA PRO A 276 -20.78 5.40 28.59
C PRO A 276 -20.60 5.61 30.10
N VAL A 277 -20.07 6.77 30.46
CA VAL A 277 -20.03 7.20 31.86
C VAL A 277 -21.51 7.38 32.25
N PRO A 278 -22.02 6.67 33.27
CA PRO A 278 -23.38 6.88 33.71
C PRO A 278 -23.49 8.34 34.17
N VAL A 279 -24.28 9.12 33.43
CA VAL A 279 -24.66 10.46 33.86
C VAL A 279 -25.62 10.24 35.03
N ALA A 280 -25.17 10.54 36.24
CA ALA A 280 -26.05 10.59 37.39
C ALA A 280 -27.07 11.70 37.14
N LEU A 281 -28.34 11.29 36.94
CA LEU A 281 -29.48 12.20 36.99
C LEU A 281 -29.46 12.87 38.37
N ARG A 282 -29.34 14.20 38.38
CA ARG A 282 -29.58 15.04 39.55
C ARG A 282 -31.03 15.49 39.56
#